data_AF-A0AAV5VX93-F1
#
_entry.id   AF-A0AAV5VX93-F1
#
_cell.length_a   1.000
_cell.length_b   1.000
_cell.length_c   1.000
_cell.angle_alpha   90.00
_cell.angle_beta   90.00
_cell.angle_gamma   90.00
#
_symmetry.space_group_name_H-M   'P 1'
#
loop_
_entity.id
_entity.type
_entity.pdbx_description
1 polymer ?
#
loop_
_entity_poly.entity_id
_entity_poly.type
_entity_poly.pdbx_seq_one_letter_code
_entity_poly.pdbx_strand_id
1 'polypeptide(L)'
;FQTLYGVAILPVHFTAFYLLIFNTKKWARTFRIGYIFNQVLMFIHDIWTCFLFRGYILLPYPISFCTGLVCNVLGQYTGMGIEMIFMIHFIFTPLFLLLLMQQQVMHSNVEYRLPKW
;
A
#
# COMPACT_ATOMS: atom_id res chain seq x y z
N PHE A 1 19.07 3.58 -0.69
CA PHE A 1 18.31 2.43 -0.15
C PHE A 1 16.95 2.27 -0.83
N GLN A 2 16.07 3.27 -0.81
CA GLN A 2 14.71 3.18 -1.38
C GLN A 2 14.62 2.78 -2.87
N THR A 3 15.55 3.19 -3.73
CA THR A 3 15.51 2.78 -5.14
C THR A 3 15.92 1.32 -5.34
N LEU A 4 16.89 0.82 -4.55
CA LEU A 4 17.26 -0.60 -4.56
C LEU A 4 16.10 -1.46 -4.06
N TYR A 5 15.43 -1.01 -2.99
CA TYR A 5 14.20 -1.63 -2.52
C TYR A 5 13.10 -1.62 -3.61
N GLY A 6 12.88 -0.48 -4.27
CA GLY A 6 11.94 -0.35 -5.38
C GLY A 6 12.20 -1.34 -6.52
N VAL A 7 13.46 -1.51 -6.93
CA VAL A 7 13.83 -2.49 -7.98
C VAL A 7 13.55 -3.93 -7.53
N ALA A 8 13.75 -4.25 -6.25
CA ALA A 8 13.50 -5.58 -5.72
C ALA A 8 12.01 -5.88 -5.50
N ILE A 9 11.19 -4.88 -5.14
CA ILE A 9 9.77 -5.08 -4.79
C ILE A 9 8.85 -5.11 -6.02
N LEU A 10 9.22 -4.44 -7.12
CA LEU A 10 8.45 -4.44 -8.37
C LEU A 10 8.20 -5.86 -8.92
N PRO A 11 9.20 -6.76 -9.06
CA PRO A 11 8.98 -8.14 -9.45
C PRO A 11 8.02 -8.92 -8.53
N VAL A 12 8.04 -8.62 -7.23
CA VAL A 12 7.14 -9.25 -6.26
C VAL A 12 5.70 -8.85 -6.55
N HIS A 13 5.45 -7.57 -6.84
CA HIS A 13 4.12 -7.12 -7.25
C HIS A 13 3.64 -7.78 -8.53
N PHE A 14 4.50 -7.89 -9.55
CA PHE A 14 4.15 -8.57 -10.81
C PHE A 14 3.81 -10.05 -10.59
N THR A 15 4.60 -10.73 -9.76
CA THR A 15 4.36 -12.13 -9.39
C THR A 15 3.03 -12.28 -8.65
N ALA A 16 2.74 -11.39 -7.71
CA ALA A 16 1.48 -11.39 -6.98
C ALA A 16 0.28 -11.11 -7.90
N PHE A 17 0.37 -10.14 -8.81
CA PHE A 17 -0.66 -9.91 -9.83
C PHE A 17 -0.88 -11.13 -10.72
N TYR A 18 0.20 -11.76 -11.17
CA TYR A 18 0.12 -12.98 -11.97
C TYR A 18 -0.64 -14.09 -11.21
N LEU A 19 -0.27 -14.35 -9.97
CA LEU A 19 -0.97 -15.34 -9.12
C LEU A 19 -2.44 -14.96 -8.91
N LEU A 20 -2.74 -13.69 -8.62
CA LEU A 20 -4.11 -13.20 -8.42
C LEU A 20 -4.96 -13.23 -9.70
N ILE A 21 -4.36 -13.12 -10.89
CA ILE A 21 -5.11 -13.16 -12.15
C ILE A 21 -5.34 -14.60 -12.60
N PHE A 22 -4.33 -15.45 -12.51
CA PHE A 22 -4.37 -16.78 -13.13
C PHE A 22 -4.77 -17.90 -12.16
N ASN A 23 -4.36 -17.82 -10.88
CA ASN A 23 -4.52 -18.93 -9.94
C ASN A 23 -5.72 -18.80 -8.99
N THR A 24 -6.43 -17.66 -8.97
CA THR A 24 -7.56 -17.42 -8.04
C THR A 24 -8.95 -17.50 -8.69
N LYS A 25 -9.08 -18.17 -9.85
CA LYS A 25 -10.36 -18.25 -10.58
C LYS A 25 -11.52 -18.87 -9.77
N LYS A 26 -11.21 -19.67 -8.75
CA LYS A 26 -12.19 -20.31 -7.85
C LYS A 26 -12.67 -19.41 -6.71
N TRP A 27 -12.08 -18.23 -6.52
CA TRP A 27 -12.41 -17.34 -5.41
C TRP A 27 -13.68 -16.54 -5.69
N ALA A 28 -14.38 -16.14 -4.62
CA ALA A 28 -15.53 -15.25 -4.73
C ALA A 28 -15.13 -13.94 -5.42
N ARG A 29 -15.96 -13.45 -6.34
CA ARG A 29 -15.65 -12.28 -7.19
C ARG A 29 -15.32 -11.04 -6.36
N THR A 30 -16.08 -10.77 -5.29
CA THR A 30 -15.85 -9.64 -4.38
C THR A 30 -14.49 -9.74 -3.69
N PHE A 31 -14.13 -10.93 -3.22
CA PHE A 31 -12.85 -11.19 -2.56
C PHE A 31 -11.67 -10.99 -3.52
N ARG A 32 -11.79 -11.48 -4.76
CA ARG A 32 -10.76 -11.30 -5.79
C ARG A 32 -10.57 -9.84 -6.18
N ILE A 33 -11.66 -9.08 -6.33
CA ILE A 33 -11.59 -7.63 -6.61
C ILE A 33 -10.90 -6.89 -5.46
N GLY A 34 -11.24 -7.21 -4.21
CA GLY A 34 -10.60 -6.62 -3.03
C GLY A 34 -9.09 -6.85 -3.00
N TYR A 35 -8.63 -8.07 -3.29
CA TYR A 35 -7.20 -8.37 -3.36
C TYR A 35 -6.49 -7.67 -4.51
N ILE A 36 -7.09 -7.61 -5.70
CA ILE A 36 -6.51 -6.89 -6.84
C ILE A 36 -6.40 -5.40 -6.51
N PHE A 37 -7.44 -4.82 -5.94
CA PHE A 37 -7.45 -3.40 -5.55
C PHE A 37 -6.38 -3.11 -4.50
N ASN A 38 -6.28 -3.97 -3.48
CA ASN A 38 -5.24 -3.86 -2.46
C ASN A 38 -3.82 -3.97 -3.07
N GLN A 39 -3.62 -4.91 -3.99
CA GLN A 39 -2.34 -5.08 -4.68
C GLN A 39 -1.97 -3.86 -5.54
N VAL A 40 -2.95 -3.22 -6.19
CA VAL A 40 -2.76 -1.97 -6.94
C VAL A 40 -2.38 -0.83 -6.00
N LEU A 41 -3.04 -0.70 -4.84
CA LEU A 41 -2.69 0.32 -3.86
C LEU A 41 -1.25 0.16 -3.37
N MET A 42 -0.84 -1.05 -2.97
CA MET A 42 0.53 -1.29 -2.53
C MET A 42 1.56 -1.00 -3.64
N PHE A 43 1.26 -1.38 -4.89
CA PHE A 43 2.12 -1.10 -6.04
C PHE A 43 2.29 0.41 -6.30
N ILE A 44 1.20 1.17 -6.26
CA ILE A 44 1.23 2.64 -6.44
C ILE A 44 2.02 3.29 -5.31
N HIS A 45 1.83 2.83 -4.08
CA HIS A 45 2.57 3.29 -2.92
C HIS A 45 4.08 3.07 -3.06
N ASP A 46 4.50 1.89 -3.51
CA ASP A 46 5.91 1.58 -3.69
C ASP A 46 6.51 2.41 -4.84
N ILE A 47 5.76 2.66 -5.91
CA ILE A 47 6.18 3.60 -6.96
C ILE A 47 6.37 5.01 -6.37
N TRP A 48 5.40 5.46 -5.58
CA TRP A 48 5.41 6.77 -4.96
C TRP A 48 6.64 6.95 -4.05
N THR A 49 6.82 6.06 -3.08
CA THR A 49 7.89 6.16 -2.08
C THR A 49 9.29 5.86 -2.61
N CYS A 50 9.41 4.94 -3.57
CA CYS A 50 10.73 4.51 -4.05
C CYS A 50 11.30 5.44 -5.12
N PHE A 51 10.43 6.08 -5.92
CA PHE A 51 10.85 6.85 -7.10
C PHE A 51 10.41 8.32 -7.09
N LEU A 52 9.20 8.65 -6.62
CA LEU A 52 8.64 10.01 -6.72
C LEU A 52 8.94 10.89 -5.50
N PHE A 53 8.59 10.39 -4.31
CA PHE A 53 8.68 11.07 -3.02
C PHE A 53 9.65 10.32 -2.13
N ARG A 54 10.94 10.59 -2.29
CA ARG A 54 12.01 9.85 -1.64
C ARG A 54 12.35 10.51 -0.30
N GLY A 55 11.57 10.16 0.72
CA GLY A 55 11.73 10.66 2.08
C GLY A 55 12.87 9.98 2.84
N TYR A 56 13.75 10.76 3.44
CA TYR A 56 14.82 10.33 4.34
C TYR A 56 14.54 10.85 5.75
N ILE A 57 14.42 9.93 6.70
CA ILE A 57 14.40 10.23 8.12
C ILE A 57 15.81 10.00 8.63
N LEU A 58 16.53 11.07 8.99
CA LEU A 58 17.87 10.98 9.57
C LEU A 58 17.76 10.64 11.06
N LEU A 59 17.36 9.41 11.40
CA LEU A 59 17.41 8.94 12.79
C LEU A 59 18.86 9.03 13.32
N PRO A 60 19.09 9.54 14.54
CA PRO A 60 18.11 9.89 15.58
C PRO A 60 17.61 11.35 15.55
N TYR A 61 18.01 12.16 14.58
CA TYR A 61 17.63 13.56 14.48
C TYR A 61 16.24 13.71 13.82
N PRO A 62 15.40 14.65 14.27
CA PRO A 62 14.07 14.92 13.69
C PRO A 62 14.17 15.68 12.37
N ILE A 63 15.26 15.51 11.62
CA ILE A 63 15.45 16.13 10.32
C ILE A 63 14.84 15.19 9.29
N SER A 64 13.63 15.53 8.87
CA SER A 64 12.98 14.92 7.71
C SER A 64 13.40 15.68 6.46
N PHE A 65 14.04 14.97 5.54
CA PHE A 65 14.46 15.53 4.26
C PHE A 65 13.81 14.73 3.14
N CYS A 66 13.27 15.40 2.14
CA CYS A 66 12.76 14.72 0.96
C CYS A 66 13.63 15.02 -0.27
N THR A 67 13.75 14.02 -1.13
CA THR A 67 14.42 14.09 -2.42
C THR A 67 13.49 13.50 -3.49
N GLY A 68 13.78 13.76 -4.77
CA GLY A 68 12.98 13.25 -5.87
C GLY A 68 12.13 14.31 -6.55
N LEU A 69 11.42 13.90 -7.60
CA LEU A 69 10.69 14.80 -8.50
C LEU A 69 9.66 15.65 -7.76
N VAL A 70 8.88 15.04 -6.88
CA VAL A 70 7.79 15.71 -6.18
C VAL A 70 8.34 16.75 -5.20
N CYS A 71 9.44 16.44 -4.50
CA CYS A 71 10.06 17.38 -3.58
C CYS A 71 10.73 18.56 -4.28
N ASN A 72 11.31 18.34 -5.47
CA ASN A 72 11.92 19.41 -6.26
C ASN A 72 10.87 20.40 -6.79
N VAL A 73 9.65 19.93 -7.09
CA VAL A 73 8.58 20.76 -7.63
C VAL A 73 7.80 21.49 -6.53
N LEU A 74 7.44 20.79 -5.45
CA LEU A 74 6.54 21.34 -4.43
C LEU A 74 7.29 22.05 -3.30
N GLY A 75 8.58 21.74 -3.09
CA GLY A 75 9.35 22.15 -1.93
C GLY A 75 9.28 21.15 -0.77
N GLN A 76 10.23 21.25 0.16
CA GLN A 76 10.42 20.25 1.21
C GLN A 76 9.26 20.19 2.21
N TYR A 77 8.83 21.33 2.75
CA TYR A 77 7.81 21.36 3.82
C TYR A 77 6.43 20.92 3.34
N THR A 78 5.99 21.47 2.20
CA THR A 78 4.74 21.12 1.52
C THR A 78 4.74 19.67 1.07
N GLY A 79 5.85 19.21 0.48
CA GLY A 79 6.03 17.83 0.09
C GLY A 79 5.87 16.88 1.27
N MET A 80 6.58 17.12 2.38
CA MET A 80 6.49 16.28 3.57
C MET A 80 5.09 16.28 4.19
N GLY A 81 4.37 17.41 4.15
CA GLY A 81 2.98 17.46 4.60
C GLY A 81 2.05 16.58 3.75
N ILE A 82 2.19 16.63 2.42
CA ILE A 82 1.42 15.79 1.49
C ILE A 82 1.75 14.31 1.71
N GLU A 83 3.02 13.98 1.94
CA GLU A 83 3.45 12.61 2.20
C GLU A 83 2.83 12.03 3.46
N MET A 84 2.78 12.79 4.55
CA MET A 84 2.17 12.32 5.80
C MET A 84 0.69 11.98 5.61
N ILE A 85 -0.04 12.83 4.88
CA ILE A 85 -1.44 12.59 4.54
C ILE A 85 -1.55 11.35 3.65
N PHE A 86 -0.71 11.26 2.62
CA PHE A 86 -0.67 10.13 1.69
C PHE A 86 -0.42 8.81 2.43
N MET A 87 0.59 8.75 3.30
CA MET A 87 0.94 7.57 4.11
C MET A 87 -0.18 7.10 5.00
N ILE A 88 -0.84 8.02 5.71
CA ILE A 88 -1.99 7.71 6.56
C ILE A 88 -3.05 6.98 5.73
N HIS A 89 -3.47 7.56 4.60
CA HIS A 89 -4.50 6.95 3.77
C HIS A 89 -4.06 5.61 3.18
N PHE A 90 -2.82 5.54 2.67
CA PHE A 90 -2.27 4.32 2.06
C PHE A 90 -1.99 3.20 3.06
N ILE A 91 -1.90 3.45 4.36
CA ILE A 91 -1.82 2.39 5.37
C ILE A 91 -3.22 1.95 5.78
N PHE A 92 -4.13 2.90 6.06
CA PHE A 92 -5.45 2.57 6.59
C PHE A 92 -6.36 1.90 5.56
N THR A 93 -6.35 2.35 4.29
CA THR A 93 -7.20 1.78 3.24
C THR A 93 -6.94 0.29 2.97
N PRO A 94 -5.69 -0.17 2.72
CA PRO A 94 -5.44 -1.59 2.47
C PRO A 94 -5.67 -2.46 3.71
N LEU A 95 -5.35 -1.96 4.92
CA LEU A 95 -5.64 -2.67 6.16
C LEU A 95 -7.16 -2.87 6.36
N PHE A 96 -7.94 -1.82 6.08
CA PHE A 96 -9.40 -1.91 6.15
C PHE A 96 -9.96 -2.90 5.13
N LEU A 97 -9.45 -2.89 3.90
CA LEU A 97 -9.84 -3.86 2.86
C LEU A 97 -9.49 -5.30 3.27
N LEU A 98 -8.29 -5.52 3.82
CA LEU A 98 -7.89 -6.83 4.33
C LEU A 98 -8.81 -7.29 5.45
N LEU A 99 -9.17 -6.40 6.37
CA LEU A 99 -10.12 -6.71 7.44
C LEU A 99 -11.47 -7.13 6.85
N LEU A 100 -12.04 -6.36 5.92
CA LEU A 100 -13.32 -6.71 5.28
C LEU A 100 -13.27 -8.06 4.56
N MET A 101 -12.17 -8.34 3.86
CA MET A 101 -11.98 -9.64 3.20
C MET A 101 -11.84 -10.78 4.21
N GLN A 102 -11.13 -10.57 5.32
CA GLN A 102 -10.98 -11.56 6.38
C GLN A 102 -12.33 -11.90 7.03
N GLN A 103 -13.20 -10.90 7.22
CA GLN A 103 -14.55 -11.10 7.74
C GLN A 103 -15.42 -11.99 6.83
N GLN A 104 -15.16 -12.00 5.51
CA GLN A 104 -15.87 -12.89 4.57
C GLN A 104 -15.46 -14.36 4.68
N VAL A 105 -14.23 -14.62 5.16
CA VAL A 105 -13.67 -15.98 5.29
C VAL A 105 -13.91 -16.56 6.69
N MET A 106 -14.05 -15.71 7.71
CA MET A 106 -14.27 -16.16 9.08
C MET A 106 -15.57 -16.96 9.25
N HIS A 107 -15.46 -18.10 9.93
CA HIS A 107 -16.58 -18.99 10.25
C HIS A 107 -17.72 -18.26 11.00
N SER A 108 -18.94 -18.80 10.91
CA SER A 108 -20.15 -18.21 11.51
C SER A 108 -20.16 -18.12 13.03
N ASN A 109 -19.27 -18.84 13.72
CA ASN A 109 -19.24 -18.93 15.17
C ASN A 109 -18.23 -17.98 15.85
N VAL A 110 -17.71 -16.98 15.13
CA VAL A 110 -16.72 -16.04 15.69
C VAL A 110 -17.41 -14.81 16.27
N GLU A 111 -17.18 -14.55 17.55
CA GLU A 111 -17.80 -13.46 18.35
C GLU A 111 -17.47 -12.05 17.82
N TYR A 112 -16.34 -11.89 17.13
CA TYR A 112 -15.86 -10.62 16.57
C TYR A 112 -16.27 -10.35 15.11
N ARG A 113 -17.35 -10.99 14.64
CA ARG A 113 -17.87 -10.75 13.29
C ARG A 113 -18.57 -9.40 13.23
N LEU A 114 -18.11 -8.52 12.33
CA LEU A 114 -18.78 -7.24 12.09
C LEU A 114 -20.20 -7.47 11.51
N PRO A 115 -21.20 -6.68 11.92
CA PRO A 115 -22.55 -6.81 11.37
C PRO A 115 -22.52 -6.56 9.86
N LYS A 116 -23.30 -7.37 9.11
CA LYS A 116 -23.48 -7.15 7.68
C LYS A 116 -24.32 -5.88 7.50
N TRP A 117 -23.74 -4.86 6.87
CA TRP A 117 -24.42 -3.65 6.45
C TRP A 117 -25.04 -3.86 5.07
#